data_AF-A0A959RUF2-F1
#
_entry.id   AF-A0A959RUF2-F1
#
_cell.length_a   1.000
_cell.length_b   1.000
_cell.length_c   1.000
_cell.angle_alpha   90.00
_cell.angle_beta   90.00
_cell.angle_gamma   90.00
#
_symmetry.space_group_name_H-M   'P 1'
#
loop_
_entity.id
_entity.type
_entity.pdbx_description
1 polymer ?
#
loop_
_entity_poly.entity_id
_entity_poly.type
_entity_poly.pdbx_seq_one_letter_code
_entity_poly.pdbx_strand_id
1 'polypeptide(L)' 'MAAAGPRIFSGSSNPELAQKIADYIGIPLGSIDLKRFSDGEIWVKYKENIRGGDVYLVQSTHHPAENLMELLI' A
#
# COMPACT_ATOMS: atom_id res chain seq x y z
N MET A 1 -4.52 -8.62 -24.21
CA MET A 1 -4.03 -7.61 -23.24
C MET A 1 -3.13 -8.33 -22.27
N ALA A 2 -1.84 -7.95 -22.16
CA ALA A 2 -0.95 -8.60 -21.21
C ALA A 2 -1.49 -8.33 -19.80
N ALA A 3 -1.76 -9.39 -19.04
CA ALA A 3 -2.12 -9.24 -17.64
C ALA A 3 -0.98 -8.48 -16.94
N ALA A 4 -1.28 -7.31 -16.38
CA ALA A 4 -0.31 -6.59 -15.59
C ALA A 4 0.06 -7.50 -14.39
N GLY A 5 1.36 -7.78 -14.22
CA GLY A 5 1.83 -8.62 -13.12
C GLY A 5 1.40 -8.10 -11.75
N PRO A 6 1.49 -8.94 -10.70
CA PRO A 6 1.04 -8.58 -9.36
C PRO A 6 1.77 -7.33 -8.86
N ARG A 7 1.06 -6.46 -8.15
CA ARG A 7 1.63 -5.25 -7.54
C ARG A 7 1.46 -5.29 -6.04
N ILE A 8 2.53 -4.94 -5.34
CA ILE A 8 2.55 -4.86 -3.89
C ILE A 8 2.65 -3.40 -3.51
N PHE A 9 1.77 -2.97 -2.60
CA PHE A 9 1.82 -1.66 -1.97
C PHE A 9 1.90 -1.83 -0.46
N SER A 10 2.36 -0.78 0.22
CA SER A 10 2.41 -0.75 1.68
C SER A 10 1.64 0.43 2.21
N GLY A 11 0.85 0.22 3.26
CA GLY A 11 0.46 1.33 4.11
C GLY A 11 1.62 1.81 5.01
N SER A 12 1.33 2.72 5.92
CA SER A 12 2.27 3.35 6.86
C SER A 12 2.68 2.46 8.02
N SER A 13 1.96 1.37 8.31
CA SER A 13 2.24 0.57 9.51
C SER A 13 3.58 -0.17 9.48
N ASN A 14 3.98 -0.71 8.31
CA ASN A 14 5.22 -1.48 8.20
C ASN A 14 5.78 -1.51 6.76
N PRO A 15 6.29 -0.37 6.24
CA PRO A 15 6.88 -0.29 4.90
C PRO A 15 8.14 -1.14 4.73
N GLU A 16 8.92 -1.35 5.81
CA GLU A 16 10.12 -2.18 5.74
C GLU A 16 9.79 -3.65 5.46
N LEU A 17 8.75 -4.19 6.10
CA LEU A 17 8.29 -5.55 5.82
C LEU A 17 7.77 -5.68 4.39
N ALA A 18 7.00 -4.71 3.93
CA ALA A 18 6.48 -4.72 2.56
C ALA A 18 7.63 -4.70 1.53
N GLN A 19 8.67 -3.91 1.77
CA GLN A 19 9.87 -3.89 0.94
C GLN A 19 10.56 -5.26 0.91
N LYS A 20 10.75 -5.90 2.07
CA LYS A 20 11.34 -7.25 2.15
C LYS A 20 10.52 -8.30 1.39
N ILE A 21 9.19 -8.22 1.43
CA ILE A 21 8.30 -9.11 0.67
C ILE A 21 8.47 -8.87 -0.83
N ALA A 22 8.49 -7.59 -1.26
CA ALA A 22 8.66 -7.22 -2.67
C ALA A 22 10.02 -7.68 -3.21
N ASP A 23 11.10 -7.46 -2.45
CA ASP A 23 12.46 -7.91 -2.77
C ASP A 23 12.55 -9.44 -2.88
N TYR A 24 11.91 -10.16 -1.96
CA TYR A 24 11.88 -11.63 -1.97
C TYR A 24 11.19 -12.19 -3.22
N ILE A 25 10.12 -11.55 -3.69
CA ILE A 25 9.36 -11.96 -4.88
C ILE A 25 10.02 -11.44 -6.17
N GLY A 26 10.93 -10.47 -6.06
CA GLY A 26 11.66 -9.90 -7.20
C GLY A 26 10.87 -8.85 -7.98
N ILE A 27 9.96 -8.13 -7.32
CA ILE A 27 9.20 -7.02 -7.92
C ILE A 27 9.41 -5.72 -7.14
N PRO A 28 9.37 -4.54 -7.78
CA PRO A 28 9.48 -3.28 -7.07
C PRO A 28 8.24 -3.04 -6.19
N LEU A 29 8.44 -2.46 -5.01
CA LEU A 29 7.35 -1.98 -4.18
C LEU A 29 6.68 -0.78 -4.87
N GLY A 30 5.36 -0.87 -5.03
CA GLY A 30 4.56 0.17 -5.66
C GLY A 30 4.53 1.45 -4.83
N SER A 31 4.36 2.58 -5.50
CA SER A 31 4.43 3.90 -4.86
C SER A 31 3.05 4.45 -4.53
N ILE A 32 2.84 4.82 -3.27
CA ILE A 32 1.65 5.54 -2.80
C ILE A 32 2.05 6.84 -2.10
N ASP A 33 1.24 7.87 -2.28
CA ASP A 33 1.28 9.06 -1.45
C ASP A 33 0.27 8.88 -0.30
N LEU A 34 0.77 8.93 0.94
CA LEU A 34 -0.03 8.93 2.16
C LEU A 34 0.08 10.29 2.83
N LYS A 35 -1.06 10.87 3.18
CA LYS A 35 -1.13 12.14 3.92
C LYS A 35 -2.12 12.02 5.06
N ARG A 36 -1.77 12.67 6.17
CA ARG A 36 -2.64 12.86 7.33
C ARG A 36 -2.87 14.36 7.49
N PHE A 37 -4.13 14.75 7.49
CA PHE A 37 -4.53 16.14 7.69
C PHE A 37 -4.61 16.46 9.18
N SER A 38 -4.62 17.75 9.52
CA SER A 38 -4.63 18.23 10.91
C SER A 38 -5.90 17.86 11.69
N ASP A 39 -6.98 17.53 10.98
CA ASP A 39 -8.25 17.04 11.53
C ASP A 39 -8.29 15.51 11.72
N GLY A 40 -7.22 14.80 11.33
CA GLY A 40 -7.10 13.35 11.44
C GLY A 40 -7.57 12.58 10.20
N GLU A 41 -8.04 13.26 9.15
CA GLU A 41 -8.39 12.58 7.90
C GLU A 41 -7.15 11.99 7.21
N ILE A 42 -7.35 10.81 6.63
CA ILE A 42 -6.31 10.06 5.90
C ILE A 42 -6.60 10.16 4.41
N TRP A 43 -5.58 10.53 3.64
CA TRP A 43 -5.65 10.60 2.19
C TRP A 43 -4.59 9.71 1.55
N VAL A 44 -5.04 8.89 0.61
CA VAL A 44 -4.22 7.88 -0.06
C VAL A 44 -4.33 8.08 -1.58
N LYS A 45 -3.19 8.02 -2.27
CA LYS A 45 -3.17 8.05 -3.74
C LYS A 45 -2.07 7.15 -4.30
N TYR A 46 -2.46 6.20 -5.14
CA TYR A 46 -1.55 5.41 -5.96
C TYR A 46 -0.87 6.30 -7.02
N LYS A 47 0.46 6.21 -7.14
CA LYS A 47 1.23 6.99 -8.12
C LYS A 47 1.38 6.32 -9.48
N GLU A 48 0.72 5.18 -9.66
CA GLU A 48 0.78 4.35 -10.85
C GLU A 48 -0.59 3.76 -11.20
N ASN A 49 -0.78 3.37 -12.46
CA ASN A 49 -2.07 2.82 -12.92
C ASN A 49 -2.24 1.36 -12.46
N ILE A 50 -3.16 1.12 -11.52
CA ILE A 50 -3.45 -0.20 -10.94
C ILE A 50 -4.59 -0.97 -11.63
N ARG A 51 -5.19 -0.43 -12.71
CA ARG A 51 -6.38 -1.05 -13.33
C ARG A 51 -6.05 -2.39 -13.97
N GLY A 52 -6.91 -3.38 -13.72
CA GLY A 52 -6.84 -4.70 -14.36
C GLY A 52 -5.63 -5.53 -13.95
N GLY A 53 -4.98 -5.21 -12.83
CA GLY A 53 -3.91 -6.00 -12.23
C GLY A 53 -4.29 -6.50 -10.84
N ASP A 54 -3.58 -7.52 -10.37
CA ASP A 54 -3.74 -8.05 -9.02
C ASP A 54 -2.97 -7.17 -8.03
N VAL A 55 -3.68 -6.62 -7.05
CA VAL A 55 -3.14 -5.68 -6.06
C VAL A 55 -3.11 -6.35 -4.70
N TYR A 56 -1.93 -6.33 -4.09
CA TYR A 56 -1.67 -6.82 -2.74
C TYR A 56 -1.25 -5.64 -1.87
N LEU A 57 -1.96 -5.44 -0.76
CA LEU A 57 -1.68 -4.36 0.18
C LEU A 57 -1.15 -4.93 1.49
N VAL A 58 0.06 -4.52 1.86
CA VAL A 58 0.70 -4.90 3.13
C VAL A 58 0.41 -3.80 4.15
N GLN A 59 -0.45 -4.13 5.12
CA GLN A 59 -0.79 -3.24 6.22
C GLN A 59 -1.13 -4.06 7.46
N SER A 60 -0.45 -3.78 8.57
CA SER A 60 -0.79 -4.32 9.88
C SER A 60 -1.93 -3.51 10.49
N THR A 61 -2.93 -4.17 11.06
CA THR A 61 -4.09 -3.54 11.71
C THR A 61 -3.91 -3.37 13.23
N HIS A 62 -2.68 -3.50 13.72
CA HIS A 62 -2.37 -3.23 15.13
C HIS A 62 -2.59 -1.75 15.46
N HIS A 63 -2.71 -1.42 16.76
CA HIS A 63 -2.87 -0.05 17.24
C HIS A 63 -1.86 0.90 16.57
N PRO A 64 -2.28 2.10 16.13
CA PRO A 64 -3.57 2.74 16.39
C PRO A 64 -4.68 2.36 15.38
N ALA A 65 -5.95 2.63 15.70
CA ALA A 65 -7.12 2.21 14.89
C ALA A 65 -7.07 2.77 13.45
N GLU A 66 -6.35 3.87 13.26
CA GLU A 66 -6.06 4.52 12.00
C GLU A 66 -5.36 3.60 11.01
N ASN A 67 -4.64 2.57 11.46
CA ASN A 67 -4.04 1.59 10.56
C ASN A 67 -5.10 0.75 9.84
N LEU A 68 -6.19 0.41 10.54
CA LEU A 68 -7.33 -0.26 9.94
C LEU A 68 -8.10 0.71 9.02
N MET A 69 -8.27 1.97 9.43
CA MET A 69 -8.91 2.98 8.57
C MET A 69 -8.11 3.22 7.29
N GLU A 70 -6.79 3.35 7.39
CA GLU A 70 -5.90 3.52 6.23
C GLU A 70 -5.92 2.32 5.28
N LEU A 71 -6.15 1.11 5.78
CA LEU A 71 -6.33 -0.09 4.94
C LEU A 71 -7.61 -0.03 4.08
N LEU A 72 -8.66 0.62 4.59
CA LEU A 72 -9.99 0.63 3.99
C LEU A 72 -10.23 1.82 3.03
N ILE A 73 -9.34 2.81 3.02
CA ILE A 73 -9.41 4.04 2.20
C ILE A 73 -8.60 3.85 0.91
#